data_AF-A0A380KJM2-F1
#
_entry.id   AF-A0A380KJM2-F1
#
_cell.length_a   1.000
_cell.length_b   1.000
_cell.length_c   1.000
_cell.angle_alpha   90.00
_cell.angle_beta   90.00
_cell.angle_gamma   90.00
#
_symmetry.space_group_name_H-M   'P 1'
#
loop_
_entity.id
_entity.type
_entity.pdbx_description
1 polymer ?
#
loop_
_entity_poly.entity_id
_entity_poly.type
_entity_poly.pdbx_seq_one_letter_code
_entity_poly.pdbx_strand_id
1 'polypeptide(L)' 'MEKIRAIVDRQESRKETGMFLLFLGESLFVFSYFMKMSDFLHGMGLGMSMILNLLAVIFLSAKGEE' A
#
# COMPACT_ATOMS: atom_id res chain seq x y z
N MET A 1 25.02 -10.61 15.87
CA MET A 1 24.38 -9.27 15.93
C MET A 1 24.11 -8.66 14.56
N GLU A 2 24.98 -8.83 13.57
CA GLU A 2 24.81 -8.25 12.22
C GLU A 2 23.56 -8.76 11.47
N LYS A 3 23.32 -10.09 11.50
CA LYS A 3 22.14 -10.72 10.86
C LYS A 3 20.81 -10.23 11.45
N ILE A 4 20.76 -9.98 12.76
CA ILE A 4 19.55 -9.50 13.44
C ILE A 4 19.25 -8.06 13.03
N ARG A 5 20.28 -7.21 12.88
CA ARG A 5 20.13 -5.81 12.46
C ARG A 5 19.58 -5.72 11.03
N ALA A 6 20.09 -6.54 10.12
CA ALA A 6 19.59 -6.62 8.74
C ALA A 6 18.12 -7.10 8.65
N ILE A 7 17.70 -7.99 9.56
CA ILE A 7 16.30 -8.45 9.63
C ILE A 7 15.39 -7.31 10.13
N VAL A 8 15.83 -6.57 11.16
CA VAL A 8 15.08 -5.42 11.70
C VAL A 8 14.95 -4.31 10.65
N ASP A 9 16.03 -3.92 9.98
CA ASP A 9 16.00 -2.91 8.91
C ASP A 9 15.06 -3.32 7.76
N ARG A 10 15.03 -4.61 7.42
CA ARG A 10 14.13 -5.13 6.37
C ARG A 10 12.67 -5.13 6.81
N GLN A 11 12.38 -5.37 8.09
CA GLN A 11 11.01 -5.27 8.63
C GLN A 11 10.55 -3.81 8.72
N GLU A 12 11.44 -2.90 9.11
CA GLU A 12 11.17 -1.46 9.16
C GLU A 12 10.88 -0.89 7.77
N SER A 13 11.73 -1.21 6.78
CA SER A 13 11.51 -0.84 5.37
C SER A 13 10.20 -1.40 4.80
N ARG A 14 9.81 -2.61 5.18
CA ARG A 14 8.53 -3.22 4.76
C ARG A 14 7.33 -2.53 5.40
N LYS A 15 7.44 -2.11 6.66
CA LYS A 15 6.41 -1.33 7.34
C LYS A 15 6.25 0.04 6.69
N GLU A 16 7.35 0.73 6.40
CA GLU A 16 7.34 2.01 5.68
C GLU A 16 6.70 1.87 4.30
N THR A 17 7.10 0.84 3.54
CA THR A 17 6.53 0.54 2.21
C THR A 17 5.03 0.26 2.31
N GLY A 18 4.60 -0.53 3.29
CA GLY A 18 3.18 -0.81 3.53
C GLY A 18 2.38 0.45 3.87
N MET A 19 2.91 1.31 4.75
CA MET A 19 2.26 2.58 5.10
C MET A 19 2.19 3.53 3.90
N PHE A 20 3.22 3.58 3.07
CA PHE A 20 3.23 4.38 1.85
C PHE A 20 2.17 3.90 0.84
N LEU A 21 2.02 2.59 0.68
CA LEU A 21 0.98 2.01 -0.18
C LEU A 21 -0.44 2.33 0.31
N LEU A 22 -0.68 2.27 1.64
CA LEU A 22 -1.97 2.72 2.22
C LEU A 22 -2.22 4.20 1.93
N PHE A 23 -1.22 5.05 2.14
CA PHE A 23 -1.33 6.48 1.87
C PHE A 23 -1.70 6.77 0.41
N LEU A 24 -1.05 6.08 -0.54
CA LEU A 24 -1.37 6.21 -1.96
C LEU A 24 -2.78 5.67 -2.28
N GLY A 25 -3.15 4.52 -1.71
CA GLY A 25 -4.48 3.92 -1.89
C GLY A 25 -5.60 4.83 -1.42
N GLU A 26 -5.50 5.39 -0.22
CA GLU A 26 -6.47 6.35 0.33
C GLU A 26 -6.50 7.65 -0.47
N SER A 27 -5.34 8.16 -0.90
CA SER A 27 -5.28 9.37 -1.73
C SER A 27 -5.97 9.16 -3.08
N LEU A 28 -5.77 8.01 -3.71
CA LEU A 28 -6.44 7.63 -4.96
C LEU A 28 -7.95 7.44 -4.77
N PHE A 29 -8.37 6.86 -3.64
CA PHE A 29 -9.79 6.74 -3.29
C PHE A 29 -10.45 8.11 -3.22
N VAL A 30 -9.86 9.03 -2.44
CA VAL A 30 -10.36 10.40 -2.30
C VAL A 30 -10.33 11.13 -3.65
N PHE A 31 -9.24 11.02 -4.41
CA PHE A 31 -9.14 11.63 -5.74
C PHE A 31 -10.22 11.10 -6.69
N SER A 32 -10.50 9.80 -6.67
CA SER A 32 -11.54 9.19 -7.49
C SER A 32 -12.91 9.80 -7.22
N TYR A 33 -13.20 10.23 -5.99
CA TYR A 33 -14.47 10.88 -5.64
C TYR A 33 -14.66 12.20 -6.41
N PHE A 34 -13.59 12.95 -6.66
CA PHE A 34 -13.66 14.18 -7.46
C PHE A 34 -13.83 13.90 -8.95
N MET A 35 -13.44 12.71 -9.41
CA MET A 35 -13.53 12.28 -10.81
C MET A 35 -14.88 11.63 -11.17
N LYS A 36 -15.88 11.69 -10.29
CA LYS A 36 -17.22 11.10 -10.49
C LYS A 36 -17.97 11.58 -11.74
N MET A 37 -17.54 12.69 -12.35
CA MET A 37 -18.08 13.14 -13.64
C MET A 37 -17.68 12.23 -14.81
N SER A 38 -16.75 11.29 -14.60
CA SER A 38 -16.37 10.27 -15.57
C SER A 38 -16.37 8.90 -14.91
N ASP A 39 -17.33 8.05 -15.31
CA ASP A 39 -17.47 6.69 -14.76
C ASP A 39 -16.20 5.85 -14.97
N PHE A 40 -15.53 6.04 -16.11
CA PHE A 40 -14.27 5.35 -16.41
C PHE A 40 -13.15 5.75 -15.44
N LEU A 41 -12.92 7.05 -15.25
CA LEU A 41 -11.87 7.54 -14.35
C LEU A 41 -12.20 7.26 -12.89
N HIS A 42 -13.48 7.37 -12.50
CA HIS A 42 -13.94 7.00 -11.17
C HIS A 42 -13.70 5.51 -10.88
N GLY A 43 -14.11 4.63 -11.80
CA GLY A 43 -13.92 3.19 -11.70
C GLY A 43 -12.44 2.79 -11.64
N MET A 44 -11.59 3.37 -12.48
CA MET A 44 -10.14 3.13 -12.41
C MET A 44 -9.53 3.60 -11.10
N GLY A 45 -9.92 4.78 -10.60
CA GLY A 45 -9.43 5.30 -9.32
C GLY A 45 -9.78 4.37 -8.14
N LEU A 46 -11.03 3.89 -8.09
CA LEU A 46 -11.47 2.91 -7.10
C LEU A 46 -10.73 1.58 -7.22
N GLY A 47 -10.60 1.05 -8.45
CA GLY A 47 -9.90 -0.21 -8.70
C GLY A 47 -8.42 -0.16 -8.29
N MET A 48 -7.72 0.91 -8.66
CA MET A 48 -6.32 1.10 -8.30
C MET A 48 -6.13 1.31 -6.79
N SER A 49 -7.03 2.04 -6.14
CA SER A 49 -7.04 2.18 -4.68
C SER A 49 -7.15 0.83 -3.97
N MET A 50 -8.09 -0.03 -4.42
CA MET A 50 -8.25 -1.38 -3.89
C MET A 50 -7.00 -2.24 -4.06
N ILE A 51 -6.34 -2.19 -5.23
CA ILE A 51 -5.10 -2.94 -5.48
C ILE A 51 -3.99 -2.47 -4.55
N LEU A 52 -3.80 -1.16 -4.37
CA LEU A 52 -2.77 -0.61 -3.49
C LEU A 52 -3.00 -0.99 -2.03
N ASN A 53 -4.25 -0.94 -1.56
CA ASN A 53 -4.60 -1.35 -0.20
C ASN A 53 -4.39 -2.86 0.02
N LEU A 54 -4.72 -3.69 -0.97
CA LEU A 54 -4.42 -5.12 -0.91
C LEU A 54 -2.91 -5.40 -0.86
N LEU A 55 -2.12 -4.71 -1.69
CA LEU A 55 -0.66 -4.81 -1.66
C LEU A 55 -0.11 -4.37 -0.31
N ALA A 56 -0.61 -3.28 0.27
CA ALA A 56 -0.21 -2.84 1.60
C ALA A 56 -0.47 -3.92 2.66
N VAL A 57 -1.64 -4.55 2.63
CA VAL A 57 -1.97 -5.67 3.53
C VAL A 57 -0.98 -6.82 3.36
N ILE A 58 -0.64 -7.21 2.13
CA ILE A 58 0.35 -8.26 1.86
C ILE A 58 1.72 -7.87 2.44
N PHE A 59 2.19 -6.65 2.18
CA PHE A 59 3.48 -6.16 2.65
C PHE A 59 3.57 -6.05 4.17
N LEU A 60 2.48 -5.65 4.84
CA LEU A 60 2.41 -5.56 6.30
C LEU A 60 2.19 -6.93 6.96
N SER A 61 1.54 -7.87 6.26
CA SER A 61 1.18 -9.18 6.83
C SER A 61 2.20 -10.27 6.55
N ALA A 62 3.06 -10.14 5.54
CA ALA A 62 4.07 -11.16 5.30
C ALA A 62 5.04 -11.20 6.49
N LYS A 63 5.05 -12.29 7.26
CA LYS A 63 6.12 -12.53 8.23
C LYS A 63 7.43 -12.63 7.47
N GLY A 64 8.52 -12.08 8.02
CA GLY A 64 9.83 -12.45 7.50
C GLY A 64 9.95 -13.96 7.65
N GLU A 65 9.96 -14.70 6.54
CA GLU A 65 10.35 -16.11 6.57
C GLU A 65 11.77 -16.15 7.13
N GLU A 66 11.91 -16.80 8.30
CA GLU A 66 13.18 -17.03 8.99
C GLU A 66 14.09 -17.98 8.21
#